data_AF-A0A8H9HK01-F1
#
_entry.id   AF-A0A8H9HK01-F1
#
_cell.length_a   1.000
_cell.length_b   1.000
_cell.length_c   1.000
_cell.angle_alpha   90.00
_cell.angle_beta   90.00
_cell.angle_gamma   90.00
#
_symmetry.space_group_name_H-M   'P 1'
#
loop_
_entity.id
_entity.type
_entity.pdbx_description
1 polymer ?
#
loop_
_entity_poly.entity_id
_entity_poly.type
_entity_poly.pdbx_seq_one_letter_code
_entity_poly.pdbx_strand_id
1 'polypeptide(L)' 'MWFGPCPAAVAMRIKHLAIRPVVDADGYLLGVLTAGCAATLLATPSA' A
#
# COMPACT_ATOMS: atom_id res chain seq x y z
N MET A 1 -4.22 -9.78 14.88
CA MET A 1 -3.37 -9.82 13.67
C MET A 1 -4.21 -9.36 12.49
N TRP A 2 -3.76 -8.32 11.80
CA TRP A 2 -4.49 -7.70 10.69
C TRP A 2 -4.05 -8.38 9.39
N PHE A 3 -4.76 -9.42 8.97
CA PHE A 3 -4.54 -10.09 7.68
C PHE A 3 -5.49 -9.54 6.60
N GLY A 4 -5.61 -8.22 6.53
CA GLY A 4 -6.36 -7.55 5.46
C GLY A 4 -5.43 -7.05 4.36
N PRO A 5 -5.87 -7.00 3.09
CA PRO A 5 -5.07 -6.42 2.00
C PRO A 5 -4.66 -4.99 2.37
N CYS A 6 -3.41 -4.62 2.08
CA CYS A 6 -2.89 -3.29 2.41
C CYS A 6 -3.80 -2.20 1.81
N PRO A 7 -4.51 -1.39 2.61
CA PRO A 7 -5.43 -0.37 2.10
C PRO A 7 -4.72 0.65 1.23
N ALA A 8 -3.41 0.85 1.45
CA ALA A 8 -2.55 1.64 0.58
C ALA A 8 -2.52 1.11 -0.85
N ALA A 9 -2.29 -0.20 -1.03
CA ALA A 9 -2.20 -0.86 -2.33
C ALA A 9 -3.55 -0.90 -3.06
N VAL A 10 -4.65 -1.15 -2.34
CA VAL A 10 -6.01 -1.11 -2.91
C VAL A 10 -6.34 0.27 -3.46
N ALA A 11 -6.09 1.32 -2.66
CA ALA A 11 -6.34 2.69 -3.10
C ALA A 11 -5.39 3.14 -4.23
N MET A 12 -4.15 2.63 -4.28
CA MET A 12 -3.27 2.84 -5.44
C MET A 12 -3.84 2.21 -6.71
N ARG A 13 -4.40 0.99 -6.64
CA ARG A 13 -5.05 0.32 -7.78
C ARG A 13 -6.26 1.10 -8.29
N ILE A 14 -7.13 1.55 -7.38
CA ILE A 14 -8.35 2.31 -7.74
C ILE A 14 -7.99 3.67 -8.35
N LYS A 15 -7.00 4.37 -7.80
CA LYS A 15 -6.60 5.71 -8.25
C LYS A 15 -5.55 5.70 -9.36
N HIS A 16 -5.19 4.51 -9.89
CA HIS A 16 -4.13 4.34 -10.89
C HIS A 16 -2.82 5.05 -10.51
N LEU A 17 -2.42 4.95 -9.25
CA LEU A 17 -1.28 5.66 -8.69
C LEU A 17 0.01 4.85 -8.87
N ALA A 18 1.03 5.42 -9.51
CA ALA A 18 2.33 4.77 -9.67
C ALA A 18 3.14 4.75 -8.36
N ILE A 19 2.98 5.79 -7.54
CA ILE A 19 3.75 6.04 -6.33
C ILE A 19 2.82 6.60 -5.25
N ARG A 20 2.87 6.06 -4.04
CA ARG A 20 2.16 6.59 -2.87
C ARG A 20 3.12 6.79 -1.68
N PRO A 21 3.20 7.99 -1.10
CA PRO A 21 3.93 8.18 0.16
C PRO A 21 3.23 7.44 1.29
N VAL A 22 4.01 6.74 2.10
CA VAL A 22 3.57 6.11 3.34
C VAL A 22 3.86 7.10 4.45
N VAL A 23 2.81 7.56 5.11
CA VAL A 23 2.88 8.46 6.25
C VAL A 23 2.38 7.74 7.50
N ASP A 24 2.98 8.08 8.64
CA ASP A 24 2.48 7.72 9.96
C ASP A 24 1.22 8.54 10.34
N ALA A 25 0.57 8.18 11.45
CA ALA A 25 -0.55 8.91 12.04
C ALA A 25 -0.21 10.37 12.36
N ASP A 26 1.05 10.65 12.73
CA ASP A 26 1.54 12.01 12.98
C ASP A 26 1.93 12.78 11.69
N GLY A 27 1.74 12.18 10.52
CA GLY A 27 2.02 12.80 9.22
C GLY A 27 3.48 12.74 8.77
N TYR A 28 4.36 12.07 9.52
CA TYR A 28 5.75 11.86 9.11
C TYR A 28 5.86 10.85 7.97
N LEU A 29 6.72 11.16 6.99
CA LEU A 29 7.04 10.27 5.88
C LEU A 29 7.87 9.09 6.38
N LEU A 30 7.31 7.89 6.29
CA LEU A 30 7.99 6.63 6.58
C LEU A 30 8.66 6.05 5.34
N GLY A 31 8.18 6.40 4.14
CA GLY A 31 8.75 5.93 2.88
C GLY A 31 7.80 6.06 1.70
N VAL A 32 8.08 5.28 0.66
CA VAL A 32 7.35 5.33 -0.61
C VAL A 32 6.94 3.94 -1.04
N LEU A 33 5.65 3.75 -1.31
CA LEU A 33 5.10 2.54 -1.90
C LEU A 33 4.98 2.72 -3.41
N THR A 34 5.59 1.81 -4.18
CA THR A 34 5.51 1.81 -5.64
C THR A 34 4.44 0.82 -6.13
N ALA A 35 3.91 1.03 -7.33
CA ALA A 35 2.90 0.16 -7.92
C ALA A 35 3.37 -1.30 -8.05
N GLY A 36 4.67 -1.52 -8.29
CA GLY A 36 5.26 -2.87 -8.32
C GLY A 36 5.14 -3.58 -6.96
N CYS A 37 5.56 -2.92 -5.88
CA CYS A 37 5.40 -3.46 -4.53
C CYS A 37 3.93 -3.62 -4.12
N ALA A 38 3.07 -2.66 -4.52
CA ALA A 38 1.64 -2.74 -4.27
C ALA A 38 0.99 -3.95 -4.98
N ALA A 39 1.42 -4.28 -6.20
CA ALA A 39 0.93 -5.47 -6.90
C ALA A 39 1.31 -6.76 -6.17
N THR A 40 2.54 -6.84 -5.63
CA THR A 40 2.97 -7.98 -4.81
C THR A 40 2.12 -8.11 -3.54
N LEU A 41 1.85 -6.99 -2.83
CA LEU A 41 1.05 -6.97 -1.60
C LEU A 41 -0.42 -7.38 -1.83
N LEU A 42 -0.96 -7.08 -3.02
CA LEU A 42 -2.30 -7.51 -3.41
C LEU A 42 -2.36 -8.97 -3.85
N ALA A 43 -1.24 -9.55 -4.31
CA ALA A 43 -1.15 -10.92 -4.78
C ALA A 43 -0.85 -11.93 -3.67
N THR A 44 -0.30 -11.48 -2.53
CA THR A 44 -0.15 -12.33 -1.34
C THR A 44 -1.53 -12.69 -0.76
N PRO A 45 -1.91 -13.98 -0.72
CA PRO A 45 -3.13 -14.39 -0.04
C PRO A 45 -3.02 -14.05 1.45
N SER A 46 -4.10 -13.54 2.02
CA SER A 46 -4.27 -13.47 3.47
C SER A 46 -4.08 -14.88 4.04
N ALA A 47 -3.00 -15.11 4.78
CA ALA A 47 -2.81 -16.32 5.57
C ALA A 47 -3.78 -16.34 6.76
#